data_AF-A0A2P5F9J5-F1
#
_entry.id   AF-A0A2P5F9J5-F1
#
_cell.length_a   1.000
_cell.length_b   1.000
_cell.length_c   1.000
_cell.angle_alpha   90.00
_cell.angle_beta   90.00
_cell.angle_gamma   90.00
#
_symmetry.space_group_name_H-M   'P 1'
#
loop_
_entity.id
_entity.type
_entity.pdbx_description
1 polymer ?
#
loop_
_entity_poly.entity_id
_entity_poly.type
_entity_poly.pdbx_seq_one_letter_code
_entity_poly.pdbx_strand_id
1 'polypeptide(L)' 'MTMYYKNLKATAQVNGNDQGGSSVKWTLEYEKENENIPAPIKYLELMPVITKNIDTYLTKNA' A
#
# COMPACT_ATOMS: atom_id res chain seq x y z
N MET A 1 -4.52 2.82 -21.82
CA MET A 1 -4.40 2.03 -20.58
C MET A 1 -5.80 1.75 -20.07
N THR A 2 -6.21 0.48 -20.03
CA THR A 2 -7.48 0.08 -19.42
C THR A 2 -7.38 0.28 -17.91
N MET A 3 -7.93 1.38 -17.41
CA MET A 3 -8.12 1.57 -15.98
C MET A 3 -9.26 0.63 -15.55
N TYR A 4 -8.94 -0.37 -14.75
CA TYR A 4 -9.92 -1.35 -14.25
C TYR A 4 -10.80 -0.76 -13.13
N TYR A 5 -10.42 0.35 -12.52
CA TYR A 5 -11.16 0.96 -11.42
C TYR A 5 -11.44 2.42 -11.77
N LYS A 6 -12.65 2.89 -11.47
CA LYS A 6 -13.04 4.31 -11.56
C LYS A 6 -12.21 5.14 -10.60
N ASN A 7 -12.04 4.61 -9.40
CA ASN A 7 -11.25 5.18 -8.34
C ASN A 7 -10.37 4.09 -7.73
N LEU A 8 -9.08 4.41 -7.53
CA LEU A 8 -8.14 3.56 -6.80
C LEU A 8 -7.23 4.47 -5.98
N LYS A 9 -7.27 4.33 -4.66
CA LYS A 9 -6.49 5.14 -3.73
C LYS A 9 -5.83 4.24 -2.69
N ALA A 10 -4.50 4.38 -2.58
CA ALA A 10 -3.73 3.72 -1.54
C ALA A 10 -3.28 4.77 -0.51
N THR A 11 -3.51 4.48 0.77
CA THR A 11 -3.09 5.33 1.89
C THR A 11 -2.17 4.54 2.81
N ALA A 12 -0.99 5.07 3.11
CA ALA A 12 -0.08 4.56 4.13
C ALA A 12 -0.14 5.45 5.37
N GLN A 13 -0.56 4.87 6.49
CA GLN A 13 -0.47 5.52 7.80
C GLN A 13 0.70 4.91 8.56
N VAL A 14 1.71 5.72 8.85
CA VAL A 14 2.89 5.30 9.62
C VAL A 14 2.71 5.74 11.06
N ASN A 15 2.77 4.80 11.99
CA ASN A 15 2.74 5.07 13.42
C ASN A 15 4.09 4.67 14.03
N GLY A 16 4.84 5.64 14.54
CA GLY A 16 6.10 5.41 15.24
C GLY A 16 5.88 4.73 16.59
N ASN A 17 6.88 3.98 17.05
CA ASN A 17 6.93 3.41 18.39
C ASN A 17 7.99 4.13 19.22
N ASP A 18 7.66 4.46 20.47
CA ASP A 18 8.57 5.09 21.43
C ASP A 18 9.81 4.21 21.75
N GLN A 19 9.71 2.90 21.53
CA GLN A 19 10.81 1.93 21.71
C GLN A 19 11.67 1.74 20.46
N GLY A 20 11.46 2.57 19.42
CA GLY A 20 12.14 2.46 18.14
C GLY A 20 11.36 1.64 17.11
N GLY A 21 11.53 2.00 15.85
CA GLY A 21 10.80 1.42 14.71
C GLY A 21 9.42 2.05 14.50
N SER A 22 8.73 1.57 13.46
CA SER A 22 7.43 2.06 13.03
C SER A 22 6.55 0.91 12.53
N SER A 23 5.24 1.07 12.68
CA SER A 23 4.25 0.22 12.03
C SER A 23 3.58 0.98 10.88
N VAL A 24 3.27 0.28 9.79
CA VAL A 24 2.59 0.87 8.63
C VAL A 24 1.26 0.16 8.41
N LYS A 25 0.17 0.94 8.44
CA LYS A 25 -1.16 0.48 8.05
C LYS A 25 -1.42 0.93 6.61
N TRP A 26 -1.60 -0.02 5.71
CA TRP A 26 -2.04 0.23 4.35
C TRP A 26 -3.55 0.09 4.22
N THR A 27 -4.19 1.08 3.59
CA THR A 27 -5.61 1.05 3.22
C THR A 27 -5.71 1.23 1.71
N LEU A 28 -6.42 0.31 1.05
CA LEU A 28 -6.70 0.38 -0.39
C LEU A 28 -8.20 0.59 -0.60
N GLU A 29 -8.56 1.79 -1.03
CA GLU A 29 -9.92 2.19 -1.36
C GLU A 29 -10.09 2.09 -2.87
N TYR A 30 -11.16 1.44 -3.33
CA TYR A 30 -11.38 1.24 -4.77
C TYR A 30 -12.86 1.24 -5.13
N GLU A 31 -13.14 1.68 -6.36
CA GLU A 31 -14.45 1.60 -6.99
C GLU A 31 -14.30 0.86 -8.32
N LYS A 32 -15.01 -0.25 -8.47
CA LYS A 32 -14.99 -1.03 -9.71
C LYS A 32 -15.73 -0.27 -10.81
N GLU A 33 -15.21 -0.34 -12.04
CA GLU A 33 -15.94 0.18 -13.21
C GLU A 33 -17.28 -0.56 -13.41
N ASN A 34 -17.28 -1.87 -13.17
CA ASN A 34 -18.44 -2.76 -13.19
C ASN A 34 -18.19 -4.02 -12.31
N GLU A 35 -19.23 -4.83 -12.08
CA GLU A 35 -19.18 -5.98 -11.17
C GLU A 35 -18.18 -7.08 -11.56
N ASN A 36 -17.87 -7.22 -12.85
CA ASN A 36 -16.98 -8.26 -13.37
C ASN A 36 -15.50 -8.01 -13.03
N ILE A 37 -15.18 -6.82 -12.54
CA ILE A 37 -13.81 -6.47 -12.20
C ILE A 37 -13.46 -7.07 -10.83
N PRO A 38 -12.37 -7.84 -10.71
CA PRO A 38 -11.98 -8.43 -9.44
C PRO A 38 -11.53 -7.36 -8.43
N ALA A 39 -11.51 -7.70 -7.15
CA ALA A 39 -10.89 -6.83 -6.15
C ALA A 39 -9.38 -6.69 -6.43
N PRO A 40 -8.76 -5.52 -6.13
CA PRO A 40 -7.35 -5.23 -6.42
C PRO A 40 -6.36 -5.94 -5.48
N ILE A 41 -6.56 -7.24 -5.22
CA ILE A 41 -5.78 -8.02 -4.25
C ILE A 41 -4.28 -7.97 -4.54
N LYS A 42 -3.89 -8.05 -5.83
CA LYS A 42 -2.49 -7.97 -6.25
C LYS A 42 -1.80 -6.66 -5.85
N TYR A 43 -2.54 -5.54 -5.85
CA TYR A 43 -1.99 -4.26 -5.38
C TYR A 43 -1.80 -4.28 -3.87
N LEU A 44 -2.69 -4.95 -3.14
CA LEU A 44 -2.58 -5.12 -1.69
C LEU A 44 -1.35 -5.96 -1.31
N GLU A 45 -1.05 -7.01 -2.09
CA GLU A 45 0.15 -7.86 -1.95
C GLU A 45 1.46 -7.12 -2.29
N LEU A 46 1.41 -6.06 -3.10
CA LEU A 46 2.58 -5.23 -3.43
C LEU A 46 2.99 -4.31 -2.27
N MET A 47 2.05 -3.90 -1.41
CA MET A 47 2.30 -2.92 -0.35
C MET A 47 3.36 -3.38 0.69
N PRO A 48 3.39 -4.65 1.14
CA PRO A 48 4.48 -5.16 1.97
C PRO A 48 5.86 -5.07 1.30
N VAL A 49 5.94 -5.35 -0.01
CA VAL A 49 7.21 -5.27 -0.77
C VAL A 49 7.71 -3.83 -0.82
N ILE A 50 6.83 -2.89 -1.13
CA ILE A 50 7.15 -1.44 -1.10
C ILE A 50 7.64 -1.04 0.29
N THR A 51 6.90 -1.44 1.33
CA THR A 51 7.24 -1.11 2.73
C THR A 51 8.62 -1.61 3.10
N LYS A 52 8.96 -2.87 2.76
CA LYS A 52 10.27 -3.46 3.03
C LYS A 52 11.41 -2.77 2.28
N ASN A 53 11.17 -2.36 1.03
CA ASN A 53 12.18 -1.64 0.25
C ASN A 53 12.45 -0.25 0.82
N ILE A 54 11.40 0.47 1.23
CA ILE A 54 11.54 1.77 1.91
C ILE A 54 12.29 1.60 3.22
N ASP A 55 11.89 0.64 4.05
CA ASP A 55 12.56 0.31 5.33
C ASP A 55 14.04 0.02 5.11
N THR A 56 14.36 -0.88 4.17
CA THR A 56 15.74 -1.23 3.82
C THR A 56 16.54 0.00 3.36
N TYR A 57 15.95 0.87 2.55
CA TYR A 57 16.62 2.08 2.08
C TYR A 57 16.89 3.04 3.23
N LEU A 58 15.89 3.29 4.09
CA LEU A 58 16.03 4.19 5.23
C LEU A 58 17.04 3.63 6.24
N THR A 59 17.01 2.35 6.59
CA THR A 59 17.99 1.78 7.54
C THR A 59 19.42 1.78 7.01
N LYS A 60 19.61 1.74 5.68
CA LYS A 60 20.96 1.78 5.08
C LYS A 60 21.49 3.20 4.86
N ASN A 61 20.62 4.20 4.83
CA ASN A 61 20.97 5.58 4.49
C ASN A 61 20.54 6.60 5.56
N ALA A 62 20.17 6.14 6.76
CA ALA A 62 19.84 6.97 7.91
C ALA A 62 21.09 7.40 8.68
#